data_AF-A0A662F770-F1
#
_entry.id   AF-A0A662F770-F1
#
_cell.length_a   1.000
_cell.length_b   1.000
_cell.length_c   1.000
_cell.angle_alpha   90.00
_cell.angle_beta   90.00
_cell.angle_gamma   90.00
#
_symmetry.space_group_name_H-M   'P 1'
#
loop_
_entity.id
_entity.type
_entity.pdbx_description
1 polymer ?
#
loop_
_entity_poly.entity_id
_entity_poly.type
_entity_poly.pdbx_seq_one_letter_code
_entity_poly.pdbx_strand_id
1 'polypeptide(L)'
;MFTPAECARILGGRLLRERKARPARVIHDSRLVEPGDLFVALKGARTDGHAFLEEAFTRGASGAIVSCLNAIPNNAYNLIVVDDTLTALQRLAAAWREEITGTIVGITGTCGKTTTKALLGHLLAGEHEVFVAPHSYNTAIGIPIALLSMPKSAKFGIFELGASAPGEILPLARLLQPDIAIVTMVGQGHLAGFGSVEA
;
A
#
# COMPACT_ATOMS: atom_id res chain seq x y z
N MET A 1 5.67 -8.17 9.79
CA MET A 1 4.68 -7.10 10.03
C MET A 1 4.71 -6.63 11.49
N PHE A 2 4.18 -5.44 11.77
CA PHE A 2 4.03 -4.88 13.12
C PHE A 2 2.91 -5.60 13.93
N THR A 3 2.97 -5.58 15.25
CA THR A 3 1.85 -6.02 16.12
C THR A 3 0.69 -5.01 16.06
N PRO A 4 -0.53 -5.37 16.47
CA PRO A 4 -1.63 -4.41 16.59
C PRO A 4 -1.29 -3.21 17.48
N ALA A 5 -0.57 -3.41 18.58
CA ALA A 5 -0.11 -2.33 19.46
C ALA A 5 0.96 -1.44 18.81
N GLU A 6 1.92 -2.03 18.09
CA GLU A 6 2.91 -1.27 17.30
C GLU A 6 2.21 -0.44 16.22
N CYS A 7 1.26 -1.04 15.47
CA CYS A 7 0.45 -0.32 14.50
C CYS A 7 -0.29 0.85 15.15
N ALA A 8 -1.02 0.63 16.25
CA ALA A 8 -1.74 1.71 16.93
C ALA A 8 -0.82 2.86 17.35
N ARG A 9 0.36 2.55 17.88
CA ARG A 9 1.38 3.54 18.25
C ARG A 9 1.90 4.33 17.05
N ILE A 10 2.29 3.65 15.96
CA ILE A 10 2.76 4.28 14.71
C ILE A 10 1.68 5.23 14.15
N LEU A 11 0.43 4.80 14.23
CA LEU A 11 -0.70 5.53 13.67
C LEU A 11 -1.22 6.66 14.55
N GLY A 12 -0.78 6.74 15.82
CA GLY A 12 -1.38 7.61 16.82
C GLY A 12 -2.85 7.25 17.11
N GLY A 13 -3.22 5.99 16.84
CA GLY A 13 -4.59 5.50 16.95
C GLY A 13 -4.88 4.80 18.27
N ARG A 14 -6.16 4.58 18.55
CA ARG A 14 -6.61 3.84 19.73
C ARG A 14 -6.89 2.38 19.38
N LEU A 15 -6.18 1.46 20.03
CA LEU A 15 -6.40 0.01 19.88
C LEU A 15 -7.55 -0.46 20.78
N LEU A 16 -8.51 -1.18 20.21
CA LEU A 16 -9.61 -1.81 20.93
C LEU A 16 -9.55 -3.33 20.76
N ARG A 17 -9.94 -4.06 21.82
CA ARG A 17 -10.08 -5.52 21.84
C ARG A 17 -8.81 -6.23 21.35
N GLU A 18 -7.67 -5.92 21.97
CA GLU A 18 -6.36 -6.43 21.54
C GLU A 18 -6.24 -7.95 21.64
N ARG A 19 -5.63 -8.54 20.60
CA ARG A 19 -5.06 -9.88 20.57
C ARG A 19 -3.65 -9.79 19.97
N LYS A 20 -2.65 -10.34 20.67
CA LYS A 20 -1.22 -10.13 20.39
C LYS A 20 -0.68 -10.68 19.05
N ALA A 21 -1.49 -11.35 18.24
CA ALA A 21 -1.04 -11.93 16.98
C ALA A 21 -0.67 -10.84 15.95
N ARG A 22 0.49 -10.98 15.30
CA ARG A 22 0.91 -10.11 14.20
C ARG A 22 0.06 -10.40 12.96
N PRO A 23 -0.48 -9.39 12.27
CA PRO A 23 -1.12 -9.61 10.98
C PRO A 23 -0.15 -10.14 9.94
N ALA A 24 -0.65 -10.96 9.01
CA ALA A 24 0.15 -11.54 7.93
C ALA A 24 0.49 -10.50 6.86
N ARG A 25 -0.53 -9.76 6.39
CA ARG A 25 -0.42 -8.65 5.41
C ARG A 25 -1.47 -7.60 5.70
N VAL A 26 -1.34 -6.46 5.01
CA VAL A 26 -2.33 -5.37 5.03
C VAL A 26 -3.13 -5.41 3.73
N ILE A 27 -4.46 -5.28 3.83
CA ILE A 27 -5.37 -5.38 2.67
C ILE A 27 -6.53 -4.39 2.80
N HIS A 28 -7.09 -3.93 1.68
CA HIS A 28 -8.20 -2.96 1.67
C HIS A 28 -9.43 -3.45 0.90
N ASP A 29 -9.34 -4.59 0.21
CA ASP A 29 -10.44 -5.21 -0.51
C ASP A 29 -10.95 -6.40 0.28
N SER A 30 -12.17 -6.30 0.82
CA SER A 30 -12.77 -7.34 1.67
C SER A 30 -12.86 -8.69 0.97
N ARG A 31 -13.04 -8.68 -0.36
CA ARG A 31 -13.22 -9.87 -1.19
C ARG A 31 -11.96 -10.73 -1.27
N LEU A 32 -10.80 -10.12 -1.02
CA LEU A 32 -9.48 -10.74 -1.09
C LEU A 32 -8.88 -11.04 0.29
N VAL A 33 -9.62 -10.76 1.37
CA VAL A 33 -9.16 -11.04 2.73
C VAL A 33 -8.94 -12.53 2.91
N GLU A 34 -7.81 -12.87 3.50
CA GLU A 34 -7.47 -14.20 3.98
C GLU A 34 -7.26 -14.21 5.51
N PRO A 35 -7.33 -15.39 6.16
CA PRO A 35 -7.07 -15.52 7.58
C PRO A 35 -5.74 -14.91 8.01
N GLY A 36 -5.77 -13.98 8.96
CA GLY A 36 -4.57 -13.31 9.45
C GLY A 36 -4.36 -11.89 8.92
N ASP A 37 -5.10 -11.44 7.91
CA ASP A 37 -4.90 -10.12 7.30
C ASP A 37 -5.37 -8.96 8.19
N LEU A 38 -4.71 -7.81 8.09
CA LEU A 38 -5.16 -6.55 8.66
C LEU A 38 -5.94 -5.77 7.59
N PHE A 39 -7.24 -5.63 7.79
CA PHE A 39 -8.10 -4.90 6.86
C PHE A 39 -8.02 -3.38 7.07
N VAL A 40 -7.99 -2.58 6.01
CA VAL A 40 -8.03 -1.12 6.08
C VAL A 40 -9.32 -0.63 5.45
N ALA A 41 -10.21 -0.08 6.28
CA ALA A 41 -11.49 0.44 5.85
C ALA A 41 -11.32 1.83 5.19
N LEU A 42 -10.93 1.84 3.92
CA LEU A 42 -10.72 3.08 3.15
C LEU A 42 -12.06 3.71 2.72
N LYS A 43 -12.17 5.03 2.82
CA LYS A 43 -13.29 5.79 2.24
C LYS A 43 -12.93 6.20 0.82
N GLY A 44 -13.59 5.59 -0.16
CA GLY A 44 -13.48 5.97 -1.56
C GLY A 44 -14.57 6.96 -1.98
N ALA A 45 -14.45 7.50 -3.20
CA ALA A 45 -15.44 8.44 -3.75
C ALA A 45 -16.83 7.83 -3.96
N ARG A 46 -16.92 6.51 -4.15
CA ARG A 46 -18.17 5.78 -4.41
C ARG A 46 -18.58 4.82 -3.30
N THR A 47 -17.62 4.40 -2.47
CA THR A 47 -17.82 3.29 -1.54
C THR A 47 -17.03 3.54 -0.26
N ASP A 48 -17.67 3.29 0.88
CA ASP A 48 -17.02 3.33 2.19
C ASP A 48 -16.65 1.90 2.62
N GLY A 49 -15.34 1.65 2.79
CA GLY A 49 -14.79 0.37 3.21
C GLY A 49 -15.29 -0.12 4.57
N HIS A 50 -15.81 0.77 5.43
CA HIS A 50 -16.36 0.39 6.73
C HIS A 50 -17.60 -0.49 6.58
N ALA A 51 -18.34 -0.37 5.47
CA ALA A 51 -19.49 -1.22 5.18
C ALA A 51 -19.11 -2.70 4.98
N PHE A 52 -17.84 -3.02 4.73
CA PHE A 52 -17.36 -4.37 4.48
C PHE A 52 -16.59 -5.01 5.64
N LEU A 53 -16.65 -4.40 6.84
CA LEU A 53 -16.00 -4.96 8.02
C LEU A 53 -16.53 -6.36 8.36
N GLU A 54 -17.85 -6.58 8.28
CA GLU A 54 -18.45 -7.89 8.53
C GLU A 54 -17.90 -8.97 7.58
N GLU A 55 -17.82 -8.66 6.29
CA GLU A 55 -17.25 -9.58 5.30
C GLU A 55 -15.77 -9.86 5.58
N ALA A 56 -14.98 -8.82 5.86
CA ALA A 56 -13.56 -8.96 6.16
C ALA A 56 -13.31 -9.87 7.39
N PHE A 57 -14.05 -9.66 8.48
CA PHE A 57 -13.93 -10.50 9.67
C PHE A 57 -14.47 -11.93 9.45
N THR A 58 -15.52 -12.10 8.65
CA THR A 58 -16.03 -13.44 8.27
C THR A 58 -14.99 -14.23 7.48
N ARG A 59 -14.18 -13.56 6.65
CA ARG A 59 -13.08 -14.16 5.89
C ARG A 59 -11.81 -14.40 6.73
N GLY A 60 -11.78 -13.93 7.98
CA GLY A 60 -10.70 -14.21 8.91
C GLY A 60 -9.71 -13.07 9.12
N ALA A 61 -10.08 -11.82 8.82
CA ALA A 61 -9.26 -10.65 9.19
C ALA A 61 -8.85 -10.73 10.68
N SER A 62 -7.55 -10.52 10.94
CA SER A 62 -6.99 -10.50 12.29
C SER A 62 -7.12 -9.15 12.98
N GLY A 63 -7.62 -8.14 12.27
CA GLY A 63 -7.91 -6.81 12.77
C GLY A 63 -8.38 -5.88 11.67
N ALA A 64 -8.71 -4.64 12.06
CA ALA A 64 -9.02 -3.60 11.09
C ALA A 64 -8.54 -2.21 11.54
N ILE A 65 -8.10 -1.39 10.58
CA ILE A 65 -7.89 0.05 10.74
C ILE A 65 -9.17 0.76 10.29
N VAL A 66 -9.77 1.56 11.19
CA VAL A 66 -11.09 2.18 10.99
C VAL A 66 -11.08 3.64 11.45
N SER A 67 -11.94 4.45 10.85
CA SER A 67 -12.20 5.85 11.22
C SER A 67 -13.49 6.07 12.01
N CYS A 68 -14.36 5.06 12.10
CA CYS A 68 -15.59 5.12 12.89
C CYS A 68 -15.96 3.75 13.44
N LEU A 69 -16.85 3.74 14.44
CA LEU A 69 -17.25 2.53 15.18
C LEU A 69 -18.70 2.11 14.95
N ASN A 70 -19.40 2.70 13.96
CA ASN A 70 -20.85 2.55 13.83
C ASN A 70 -21.30 1.17 13.34
N ALA A 71 -20.42 0.39 12.71
CA ALA A 71 -20.73 -0.90 12.11
C ALA A 71 -19.65 -1.95 12.41
N ILE A 72 -19.20 -2.02 13.67
CA ILE A 72 -18.19 -2.98 14.10
C ILE A 72 -18.83 -4.35 14.39
N PRO A 73 -18.41 -5.42 13.71
CA PRO A 73 -18.87 -6.78 14.01
C PRO A 73 -18.57 -7.19 15.46
N ASN A 74 -19.42 -8.03 16.04
CA ASN A 74 -19.23 -8.51 17.42
C ASN A 74 -17.95 -9.36 17.57
N ASN A 75 -17.58 -10.10 16.52
CA ASN A 75 -16.36 -10.91 16.46
C ASN A 75 -15.10 -10.09 16.14
N ALA A 76 -15.20 -8.77 15.93
CA ALA A 76 -14.06 -7.93 15.60
C ALA A 76 -13.14 -7.73 16.81
N TYR A 77 -11.84 -7.93 16.58
CA TYR A 77 -10.73 -7.69 17.50
C TYR A 77 -9.64 -6.90 16.79
N ASN A 78 -8.64 -6.38 17.53
CA ASN A 78 -7.56 -5.55 16.97
C ASN A 78 -8.05 -4.39 16.11
N LEU A 79 -9.02 -3.64 16.61
CA LEU A 79 -9.55 -2.47 15.92
C LEU A 79 -8.68 -1.27 16.25
N ILE A 80 -8.03 -0.71 15.25
CA ILE A 80 -7.19 0.48 15.39
C ILE A 80 -7.99 1.66 14.86
N VAL A 81 -8.48 2.47 15.79
CA VAL A 81 -9.29 3.66 15.47
C VAL A 81 -8.37 4.84 15.22
N VAL A 82 -8.50 5.46 14.05
CA VAL A 82 -7.71 6.60 13.56
C VAL A 82 -8.65 7.67 13.00
N ASP A 83 -8.17 8.90 12.80
CA ASP A 83 -9.02 9.95 12.22
C ASP A 83 -9.25 9.74 10.71
N ASP A 84 -8.21 9.33 9.98
CA ASP A 84 -8.24 9.10 8.54
C ASP A 84 -7.50 7.80 8.16
N THR A 85 -8.20 6.87 7.52
CA THR A 85 -7.66 5.54 7.22
C THR A 85 -6.66 5.52 6.07
N LEU A 86 -6.77 6.46 5.11
CA LEU A 86 -5.79 6.59 4.03
C LEU A 86 -4.45 7.12 4.55
N THR A 87 -4.49 8.18 5.34
CA THR A 87 -3.31 8.73 6.02
C THR A 87 -2.69 7.69 6.92
N ALA A 88 -3.50 6.90 7.64
CA ALA A 88 -3.00 5.80 8.45
C ALA A 88 -2.28 4.73 7.61
N LEU A 89 -2.87 4.30 6.49
CA LEU A 89 -2.22 3.36 5.57
C LEU A 89 -0.86 3.88 5.07
N GLN A 90 -0.80 5.16 4.69
CA GLN A 90 0.44 5.80 4.22
C GLN A 90 1.48 5.91 5.33
N ARG A 91 1.09 6.28 6.56
CA ARG A 91 1.99 6.32 7.73
C ARG A 91 2.55 4.94 8.09
N LEU A 92 1.70 3.91 8.05
CA LEU A 92 2.14 2.54 8.31
C LEU A 92 3.14 2.07 7.25
N ALA A 93 2.89 2.39 5.98
CA ALA A 93 3.81 2.10 4.89
C ALA A 93 5.13 2.87 5.01
N ALA A 94 5.11 4.14 5.43
CA ALA A 94 6.31 4.92 5.70
C ALA A 94 7.15 4.30 6.83
N ALA A 95 6.52 3.90 7.93
CA ALA A 95 7.20 3.19 9.01
C ALA A 95 7.76 1.83 8.54
N TRP A 96 7.07 1.14 7.63
CA TRP A 96 7.61 -0.09 7.03
C TRP A 96 8.77 0.19 6.08
N ARG A 97 8.76 1.30 5.33
CA ARG A 97 9.86 1.72 4.44
C ARG A 97 11.17 1.90 5.20
N GLU A 98 11.12 2.44 6.42
CA GLU A 98 12.28 2.63 7.30
C GLU A 98 12.91 1.29 7.70
N GLU A 99 12.12 0.21 7.73
CA GLU A 99 12.58 -1.15 8.04
C GLU A 99 13.15 -1.89 6.82
N ILE A 100 13.02 -1.33 5.62
CA ILE A 100 13.52 -1.91 4.37
C ILE A 100 14.92 -1.35 4.07
N THR A 101 15.90 -2.25 4.00
CA THR A 101 17.29 -1.94 3.64
C THR A 101 17.64 -2.31 2.20
N GLY A 102 16.74 -2.98 1.49
CA GLY A 102 16.94 -3.33 0.07
C GLY A 102 16.83 -2.11 -0.84
N THR A 103 17.42 -2.19 -2.03
CA THR A 103 17.41 -1.12 -3.02
C THR A 103 16.02 -0.98 -3.63
N ILE A 104 15.44 0.22 -3.55
CA ILE A 104 14.13 0.53 -4.11
C ILE A 104 14.28 1.21 -5.47
N VAL A 105 13.63 0.62 -6.48
CA VAL A 105 13.56 1.17 -7.84
C VAL A 105 12.15 1.69 -8.11
N GLY A 106 12.04 3.00 -8.37
CA GLY A 106 10.80 3.65 -8.80
C GLY A 106 10.77 3.86 -10.31
N ILE A 107 9.75 3.34 -10.99
CA ILE A 107 9.58 3.44 -12.44
C ILE A 107 8.36 4.28 -12.77
N THR A 108 8.52 5.32 -13.59
CA THR A 108 7.41 6.13 -14.10
C THR A 108 7.56 6.44 -15.58
N GLY A 109 6.54 7.09 -16.17
CA GLY A 109 6.46 7.42 -17.59
C GLY A 109 5.07 7.13 -18.18
N THR A 110 4.80 7.65 -19.37
CA THR A 110 3.56 7.45 -20.12
C THR A 110 3.39 5.98 -20.53
N CYS A 111 4.43 5.38 -21.10
CA CYS A 111 4.40 3.99 -21.62
C CYS A 111 5.66 3.22 -21.21
N GLY A 112 5.58 1.89 -21.17
CA GLY A 112 6.72 1.00 -20.91
C GLY A 112 6.98 0.68 -19.44
N LYS A 113 6.33 1.36 -18.49
CA LYS A 113 6.51 1.15 -17.04
C LYS A 113 6.42 -0.33 -16.62
N THR A 114 5.32 -0.99 -17.00
CA THR A 114 5.04 -2.37 -16.61
C THR A 114 6.02 -3.36 -17.26
N THR A 115 6.39 -3.14 -18.54
CA THR A 115 7.39 -3.97 -19.23
C THR A 115 8.77 -3.82 -18.59
N THR A 116 9.21 -2.59 -18.32
CA THR A 116 10.47 -2.32 -17.64
C THR A 116 10.50 -2.95 -16.24
N LYS A 117 9.40 -2.83 -15.47
CA LYS A 117 9.25 -3.47 -14.16
C LYS A 117 9.45 -4.99 -14.26
N ALA A 118 8.77 -5.64 -15.21
CA ALA A 118 8.82 -7.08 -15.38
C ALA A 118 10.22 -7.58 -15.82
N LEU A 119 10.83 -6.91 -16.81
CA LEU A 119 12.16 -7.27 -17.30
C LEU A 119 13.24 -7.08 -16.23
N LEU A 120 13.22 -5.93 -15.53
CA LEU A 120 14.16 -5.68 -14.44
C LEU A 120 14.01 -6.70 -13.31
N GLY A 121 12.77 -7.03 -12.95
CA GLY A 121 12.48 -8.07 -11.96
C GLY A 121 13.05 -9.42 -12.38
N HIS A 122 12.85 -9.82 -13.63
CA HIS A 122 13.36 -11.08 -14.17
C HIS A 122 14.90 -11.15 -14.16
N LEU A 123 15.58 -10.08 -14.59
CA LEU A 123 17.04 -10.03 -14.65
C LEU A 123 17.67 -10.10 -13.25
N LEU A 124 17.11 -9.37 -12.27
CA LEU A 124 17.65 -9.34 -10.90
C LEU A 124 17.33 -10.62 -10.11
N ALA A 125 16.25 -11.32 -10.43
CA ALA A 125 15.83 -12.53 -9.73
C ALA A 125 16.80 -13.72 -9.90
N GLY A 126 17.73 -13.65 -10.86
CA GLY A 126 18.75 -14.70 -11.06
C GLY A 126 19.73 -14.83 -9.90
N GLU A 127 20.00 -13.74 -9.17
CA GLU A 127 21.03 -13.70 -8.11
C GLU A 127 20.49 -13.20 -6.76
N HIS A 128 19.27 -12.66 -6.75
CA HIS A 128 18.75 -11.91 -5.61
C HIS A 128 17.27 -12.23 -5.33
N GLU A 129 16.88 -12.07 -4.06
CA GLU A 129 15.47 -11.99 -3.71
C GLU A 129 14.92 -10.62 -4.17
N VAL A 130 13.97 -10.63 -5.09
CA VAL A 130 13.40 -9.42 -5.69
C VAL A 130 11.91 -9.36 -5.40
N PHE A 131 11.48 -8.26 -4.80
CA PHE A 131 10.08 -7.92 -4.68
C PHE A 131 9.65 -7.06 -5.88
N VAL A 132 8.73 -7.58 -6.69
CA VAL A 132 8.10 -6.82 -7.78
C VAL A 132 6.69 -6.45 -7.32
N ALA A 133 6.40 -5.15 -7.22
CA ALA A 133 5.10 -4.67 -6.77
C ALA A 133 3.97 -5.28 -7.62
N PRO A 134 2.99 -5.95 -6.99
CA PRO A 134 1.96 -6.70 -7.72
C PRO A 134 0.97 -5.76 -8.42
N HIS A 135 0.35 -6.28 -9.49
CA HIS A 135 -0.71 -5.59 -10.24
C HIS A 135 -0.33 -4.16 -10.68
N SER A 136 -1.32 -3.29 -10.82
CA SER A 136 -1.17 -1.85 -11.08
C SER A 136 -1.24 -1.04 -9.78
N TYR A 137 -0.54 -1.50 -8.73
CA TYR A 137 -0.44 -0.78 -7.47
C TYR A 137 0.52 0.42 -7.59
N ASN A 138 0.07 1.42 -8.36
CA ASN A 138 0.86 2.58 -8.76
C ASN A 138 0.25 3.91 -8.30
N THR A 139 -0.74 3.85 -7.40
CA THR A 139 -1.50 5.00 -6.88
C THR A 139 -1.22 5.26 -5.40
N ALA A 140 -1.85 6.30 -4.84
CA ALA A 140 -1.75 6.68 -3.42
C ALA A 140 -2.26 5.62 -2.44
N ILE A 141 -3.04 4.63 -2.90
CA ILE A 141 -3.48 3.46 -2.13
C ILE A 141 -2.60 2.24 -2.46
N GLY A 142 -2.33 2.02 -3.75
CA GLY A 142 -1.60 0.85 -4.21
C GLY A 142 -0.16 0.80 -3.69
N ILE A 143 0.58 1.91 -3.77
CA ILE A 143 1.98 1.96 -3.32
C ILE A 143 2.13 1.58 -1.84
N PRO A 144 1.37 2.17 -0.89
CA PRO A 144 1.42 1.74 0.51
C PRO A 144 1.23 0.23 0.71
N ILE A 145 0.24 -0.35 0.02
CA ILE A 145 -0.09 -1.78 0.15
C ILE A 145 1.02 -2.66 -0.42
N ALA A 146 1.53 -2.30 -1.60
CA ALA A 146 2.67 -2.99 -2.19
C ALA A 146 3.89 -2.92 -1.27
N LEU A 147 4.19 -1.75 -0.70
CA LEU A 147 5.34 -1.56 0.17
C LEU A 147 5.22 -2.37 1.47
N LEU A 148 4.04 -2.39 2.09
CA LEU A 148 3.75 -3.23 3.26
C LEU A 148 3.81 -4.74 2.97
N SER A 149 3.71 -5.12 1.69
CA SER A 149 3.82 -6.51 1.24
C SER A 149 5.26 -6.90 0.89
N MET A 150 6.19 -5.94 0.83
CA MET A 150 7.59 -6.21 0.55
C MET A 150 8.26 -6.90 1.75
N PRO A 151 8.84 -8.10 1.59
CA PRO A 151 9.64 -8.74 2.63
C PRO A 151 10.89 -7.93 2.95
N LYS A 152 11.28 -7.87 4.22
CA LYS A 152 12.53 -7.20 4.65
C LYS A 152 13.80 -7.86 4.08
N SER A 153 13.71 -9.14 3.71
CA SER A 153 14.81 -9.92 3.13
C SER A 153 15.09 -9.57 1.66
N ALA A 154 14.10 -9.03 0.94
CA ALA A 154 14.23 -8.67 -0.46
C ALA A 154 15.36 -7.65 -0.67
N LYS A 155 16.29 -7.98 -1.58
CA LYS A 155 17.42 -7.12 -1.94
C LYS A 155 17.03 -5.99 -2.86
N PHE A 156 16.00 -6.20 -3.68
CA PHE A 156 15.45 -5.19 -4.58
C PHE A 156 13.94 -5.12 -4.44
N GLY A 157 13.40 -3.90 -4.43
CA GLY A 157 11.97 -3.62 -4.51
C GLY A 157 11.66 -2.78 -5.74
N ILE A 158 10.86 -3.29 -6.68
CA ILE A 158 10.56 -2.61 -7.95
C ILE A 158 9.11 -2.14 -7.97
N PHE A 159 8.91 -0.84 -8.07
CA PHE A 159 7.61 -0.19 -7.97
C PHE A 159 7.32 0.67 -9.20
N GLU A 160 6.08 0.62 -9.66
CA GLU A 160 5.59 1.51 -10.71
C GLU A 160 4.86 2.69 -10.06
N LEU A 161 5.18 3.92 -10.46
CA LEU A 161 4.49 5.13 -10.00
C LEU A 161 3.66 5.68 -11.16
N GLY A 162 2.35 5.70 -10.96
CA GLY A 162 1.36 6.21 -11.90
C GLY A 162 0.95 7.62 -11.54
N ALA A 163 0.68 8.41 -12.56
CA ALA A 163 0.03 9.71 -12.43
C ALA A 163 -0.89 9.93 -13.62
N SER A 164 -1.98 10.61 -13.33
CA SER A 164 -3.02 11.07 -14.24
C SER A 164 -3.11 12.59 -14.30
N ALA A 165 -2.53 13.28 -13.31
CA ALA A 165 -2.46 14.73 -13.25
C ALA A 165 -1.09 15.21 -12.68
N PRO A 166 -0.71 16.48 -12.89
CA PRO A 166 0.51 17.04 -12.36
C PRO A 166 0.56 16.98 -10.84
N GLY A 167 1.74 16.71 -10.30
CA GLY A 167 1.97 16.64 -8.85
C GLY A 167 1.64 15.32 -8.19
N GLU A 168 1.05 14.34 -8.89
CA GLU A 168 0.70 13.04 -8.30
C GLU A 168 1.90 12.11 -8.07
N ILE A 169 2.98 12.24 -8.85
CA ILE A 169 4.20 11.42 -8.65
C ILE A 169 4.96 11.81 -7.38
N LEU A 170 5.04 13.10 -7.07
CA LEU A 170 5.83 13.61 -5.94
C LEU A 170 5.45 12.97 -4.58
N PRO A 171 4.17 12.88 -4.17
CA PRO A 171 3.81 12.23 -2.91
C PRO A 171 4.13 10.73 -2.93
N LEU A 172 3.96 10.05 -4.07
CA LEU A 172 4.32 8.63 -4.20
C LEU A 172 5.82 8.42 -4.04
N ALA A 173 6.63 9.24 -4.70
CA ALA A 173 8.08 9.18 -4.61
C ALA A 173 8.59 9.53 -3.21
N ARG A 174 7.96 10.49 -2.52
CA ARG A 174 8.29 10.85 -1.12
C ARG A 174 8.00 9.72 -0.14
N LEU A 175 6.89 9.00 -0.33
CA LEU A 175 6.57 7.82 0.48
C LEU A 175 7.53 6.66 0.17
N LEU A 176 7.77 6.39 -1.12
CA LEU A 176 8.56 5.25 -1.55
C LEU A 176 10.07 5.43 -1.29
N GLN A 177 10.57 6.66 -1.37
CA GLN A 177 12.00 7.00 -1.27
C GLN A 177 12.87 6.07 -2.14
N PRO A 178 12.70 6.11 -3.48
CA PRO A 178 13.46 5.26 -4.38
C PRO A 178 14.95 5.63 -4.36
N ASP A 179 15.80 4.62 -4.27
CA ASP A 179 17.26 4.76 -4.42
C ASP A 179 17.63 4.96 -5.90
N ILE A 180 16.84 4.36 -6.80
CA ILE A 180 16.99 4.48 -8.25
C ILE A 180 15.64 4.87 -8.85
N ALA A 181 15.64 5.91 -9.69
CA ALA A 181 14.47 6.35 -10.44
C ALA A 181 14.66 6.11 -11.94
N ILE A 182 13.66 5.52 -12.59
CA ILE A 182 13.61 5.31 -14.04
C ILE A 182 12.40 6.04 -14.59
N VAL A 183 12.64 6.97 -15.52
CA VAL A 183 11.60 7.57 -16.36
C VAL A 183 11.70 6.94 -17.73
N THR A 184 10.67 6.21 -18.17
CA THR A 184 10.70 5.47 -19.43
C THR A 184 10.53 6.38 -20.64
N MET A 185 9.28 6.77 -20.94
CA MET A 185 8.91 7.64 -22.04
C MET A 185 7.92 8.68 -21.52
N VAL A 186 8.11 9.95 -21.86
CA VAL A 186 7.11 11.00 -21.71
C VAL A 186 6.49 11.26 -23.07
N GLY A 187 5.17 11.13 -23.18
CA GLY A 187 4.44 11.27 -24.44
C GLY A 187 2.98 11.65 -24.22
N GLN A 188 2.19 11.65 -25.30
CA GLN A 188 0.79 12.07 -25.31
C GLN A 188 -0.16 11.07 -24.64
N GLY A 189 0.01 10.80 -23.34
CA GLY A 189 -0.93 10.03 -22.54
C GLY A 189 -1.46 10.85 -21.38
N HIS A 190 -2.69 10.55 -20.94
CA HIS A 190 -3.35 11.24 -19.83
C HIS A 190 -3.48 12.77 -20.00
N LEU A 191 -3.46 13.29 -21.24
CA LEU A 191 -3.58 14.72 -21.54
C LEU A 191 -4.85 15.37 -20.94
N ALA A 192 -5.92 14.60 -20.73
CA ALA A 192 -7.12 15.10 -20.06
C ALA A 192 -6.85 15.61 -18.62
N GLY A 193 -5.87 15.03 -17.91
CA GLY A 193 -5.47 15.48 -16.59
C GLY A 193 -4.19 16.32 -16.56
N PHE A 194 -3.24 16.06 -17.48
CA PHE A 194 -1.98 16.83 -17.58
C PHE A 194 -2.08 18.14 -18.37
N GLY A 195 -3.02 18.25 -19.31
CA GLY A 195 -3.19 19.42 -20.18
C GLY A 195 -2.19 19.49 -21.33
N SER A 196 -0.90 19.23 -21.09
CA SER A 196 0.14 19.17 -22.12
C SER A 196 1.18 18.08 -21.83
N VAL A 197 2.14 17.87 -22.74
CA VAL A 197 3.23 16.90 -22.55
C VAL A 197 4.34 17.47 -21.65
N GLU A 198 4.47 18.80 -21.62
CA GLU A 198 5.46 19.53 -20.82
C GLU A 198 5.14 19.56 -19.31
N ALA A 199 3.87 19.37 -18.94
CA ALA A 199 3.37 19.38 -17.56
C ALA A 199 3.57 18.04 -16.84
#